data_AF-A0A164FNZ9-F1
#
_entry.id   AF-A0A164FNZ9-F1
#
_cell.length_a   1.000
_cell.length_b   1.000
_cell.length_c   1.000
_cell.angle_alpha   90.00
_cell.angle_beta   90.00
_cell.angle_gamma   90.00
#
_symmetry.space_group_name_H-M   'P 1'
#
loop_
_entity.id
_entity.type
_entity.pdbx_description
1 polymer ?
#
loop_
_entity_poly.entity_id
_entity_poly.type
_entity_poly.pdbx_seq_one_letter_code
_entity_poly.pdbx_strand_id
1 'polypeptide(L)'
;RASPNMSKFYKKCVVKGCPNNGIGDKSVGVRFFGIPVSPDNRYPSDSIIIQQRRELWLARLNINDANIKTKHLVCNLHFASGKPSYYLQKNHPDWAPSVSLNKAITDSTRLQRRVLYTYN
;
A
#
# COMPACT_ATOMS: atom_id res chain seq x y z
N ARG A 1 0.65 -32.53 -22.12
CA ARG A 1 -0.19 -31.87 -21.10
C ARG A 1 0.30 -30.44 -20.92
N ALA A 2 -0.38 -29.45 -21.48
CA ALA A 2 -0.07 -28.04 -21.21
C ALA A 2 -0.59 -27.70 -19.79
N SER A 3 0.28 -27.20 -18.92
CA SER A 3 -0.11 -26.70 -17.60
C SER A 3 -0.99 -25.45 -17.76
N PRO A 4 -2.04 -25.27 -16.95
CA PRO A 4 -2.88 -24.09 -17.05
C PRO A 4 -2.04 -22.87 -16.71
N ASN A 5 -2.12 -21.88 -17.59
CA ASN A 5 -1.54 -20.55 -17.45
C ASN A 5 -2.05 -19.93 -16.14
N MET A 6 -1.35 -20.17 -15.04
CA MET A 6 -1.59 -19.48 -13.78
C MET A 6 -1.13 -18.04 -14.00
N SER A 7 -2.07 -17.16 -14.33
CA SER A 7 -1.87 -15.73 -14.40
C SER A 7 -1.20 -15.28 -13.10
N LYS A 8 0.12 -15.08 -13.14
CA LYS A 8 0.87 -14.60 -11.98
C LYS A 8 0.30 -13.23 -11.63
N PHE A 9 -0.40 -13.14 -10.49
CA PHE A 9 -0.98 -11.88 -10.04
C PHE A 9 0.14 -10.85 -9.85
N TYR A 10 0.14 -9.84 -10.72
CA TYR A 10 1.06 -8.72 -10.63
C TYR A 10 0.50 -7.69 -9.64
N LYS A 11 1.25 -7.40 -8.58
CA LYS A 11 0.92 -6.38 -7.57
C LYS A 11 1.89 -5.23 -7.75
N LYS A 12 1.39 -3.99 -7.85
CA LYS A 12 2.21 -2.79 -7.97
C LYS A 12 1.82 -1.77 -6.91
N CYS A 13 2.82 -1.14 -6.27
CA CYS A 13 2.57 -0.04 -5.36
C CYS A 13 2.03 1.17 -6.14
N VAL A 14 0.94 1.77 -5.66
CA VAL A 14 0.31 2.95 -6.28
C VAL A 14 1.07 4.25 -6.01
N VAL A 15 1.88 4.30 -4.96
CA VAL A 15 2.67 5.49 -4.63
C VAL A 15 3.55 5.86 -5.83
N LYS A 16 3.41 7.10 -6.31
CA LYS A 16 4.11 7.59 -7.50
C LYS A 16 5.63 7.42 -7.32
N GLY A 17 6.28 6.81 -8.30
CA GLY A 17 7.73 6.55 -8.27
C GLY A 17 8.18 5.39 -7.38
N CYS A 18 7.27 4.65 -6.74
CA CYS A 18 7.63 3.47 -5.96
C CYS A 18 8.01 2.29 -6.90
N PRO A 19 9.21 1.71 -6.79
CA PRO A 19 9.67 0.63 -7.67
C PRO A 19 9.14 -0.73 -7.22
N ASN A 20 8.53 -0.80 -6.02
CA ASN A 20 8.08 -2.05 -5.44
C ASN A 20 6.87 -2.60 -6.20
N ASN A 21 7.12 -3.71 -6.85
CA ASN A 21 6.10 -4.58 -7.43
C ASN A 21 6.37 -6.02 -6.97
N GLY A 22 5.34 -6.85 -7.07
CA GLY A 22 5.38 -8.27 -6.76
C GLY A 22 4.80 -9.06 -7.92
N ILE A 23 5.43 -10.18 -8.25
CA ILE A 23 4.92 -11.13 -9.25
C ILE A 23 4.59 -12.42 -8.53
N GLY A 24 3.34 -12.87 -8.64
CA GLY A 24 2.86 -14.09 -7.99
C GLY A 24 2.75 -13.94 -6.46
N ASP A 25 2.79 -15.06 -5.74
CA ASP A 25 2.55 -15.09 -4.29
C ASP A 25 3.80 -14.81 -3.44
N LYS A 26 4.97 -14.67 -4.07
CA LYS A 26 6.27 -14.56 -3.39
C LYS A 26 6.93 -13.22 -3.68
N SER A 27 6.36 -12.12 -3.19
CA SER A 27 7.13 -10.88 -3.01
C SER A 27 7.91 -10.99 -1.70
N VAL A 28 9.09 -11.63 -1.76
CA VAL A 28 9.96 -11.82 -0.58
C VAL A 28 10.24 -10.44 0.04
N GLY A 29 9.83 -10.24 1.28
CA GLY A 29 10.08 -9.02 2.07
C GLY A 29 9.16 -7.81 1.81
N VAL A 30 8.35 -7.82 0.74
CA VAL A 30 7.43 -6.71 0.42
C VAL A 30 5.98 -7.15 0.57
N ARG A 31 5.24 -6.50 1.47
CA ARG A 31 3.80 -6.72 1.66
C ARG A 31 3.02 -5.58 1.02
N PHE A 32 1.82 -5.89 0.52
CA PHE A 32 0.94 -4.94 -0.15
C PHE A 32 -0.39 -4.84 0.60
N PHE A 33 -0.84 -3.63 0.85
CA PHE A 33 -2.07 -3.32 1.58
C PHE A 33 -3.02 -2.53 0.67
N GLY A 34 -4.28 -2.95 0.62
CA GLY A 34 -5.29 -2.26 -0.18
C GLY A 34 -5.75 -0.96 0.47
N ILE A 35 -6.14 0.00 -0.36
CA ILE A 35 -6.91 1.15 0.11
C ILE A 35 -8.17 0.63 0.82
N PRO A 36 -8.55 1.17 2.01
CA PRO A 36 -9.76 0.78 2.71
C PRO A 36 -10.98 0.82 1.78
N VAL A 37 -11.83 -0.20 1.84
CA VAL A 37 -13.02 -0.30 0.99
C VAL A 37 -13.99 0.85 1.26
N SER A 38 -14.90 1.11 0.31
CA SER A 38 -16.02 2.01 0.58
C SER A 38 -16.83 1.48 1.77
N PRO A 39 -17.40 2.39 2.59
CA PRO A 39 -18.25 2.03 3.71
C PRO A 39 -19.42 1.12 3.29
N ASP A 40 -19.83 0.23 4.18
CA ASP A 40 -20.98 -0.64 3.98
C ASP A 40 -22.15 -0.13 4.84
N ASN A 41 -23.26 0.22 4.20
CA ASN A 41 -24.45 0.73 4.90
C ASN A 41 -25.05 -0.28 5.89
N ARG A 42 -24.66 -1.57 5.83
CA ARG A 42 -25.06 -2.58 6.81
C ARG A 42 -24.44 -2.38 8.20
N TYR A 43 -23.32 -1.65 8.29
CA TYR A 43 -22.60 -1.40 9.55
C TYR A 43 -22.27 0.10 9.72
N PRO A 44 -23.29 0.93 10.06
CA PRO A 44 -23.17 2.38 9.98
C PRO A 44 -22.14 3.00 10.94
N SER A 45 -21.92 2.41 12.13
CA SER A 45 -20.96 2.91 13.12
C SER A 45 -19.51 2.89 12.61
N ASP A 46 -19.13 1.78 11.97
CA ASP A 46 -17.78 1.58 11.45
C ASP A 46 -17.58 2.27 10.11
N SER A 47 -18.68 2.42 9.36
CA SER A 47 -18.71 3.05 8.05
C SER A 47 -18.18 4.49 8.04
N ILE A 48 -18.50 5.30 9.07
CA ILE A 48 -17.96 6.67 9.18
C ILE A 48 -16.44 6.65 9.34
N ILE A 49 -15.92 5.77 10.20
CA ILE A 49 -14.48 5.68 10.48
C ILE A 49 -13.72 5.15 9.26
N ILE A 50 -14.29 4.15 8.58
CA ILE A 50 -13.72 3.59 7.35
C ILE A 50 -13.71 4.64 6.24
N GLN A 51 -14.77 5.45 6.10
CA GLN A 51 -14.83 6.54 5.12
C GLN A 51 -13.73 7.56 5.35
N GLN A 52 -13.61 8.08 6.58
CA GLN A 52 -12.57 9.04 6.95
C GLN A 52 -11.16 8.48 6.69
N ARG A 53 -10.97 7.18 6.99
CA ARG A 53 -9.71 6.50 6.73
C ARG A 53 -9.43 6.42 5.23
N ARG A 54 -10.41 6.06 4.42
CA ARG A 54 -10.30 5.98 2.95
C ARG A 54 -9.93 7.35 2.38
N GLU A 55 -10.67 8.40 2.75
CA GLU A 55 -10.42 9.77 2.31
C GLU A 55 -8.98 10.21 2.61
N LEU A 56 -8.48 9.93 3.81
CA LEU A 56 -7.11 10.25 4.18
C LEU A 56 -6.09 9.48 3.33
N TRP A 57 -6.33 8.20 3.04
CA TRP A 57 -5.46 7.43 2.13
C TRP A 57 -5.43 8.05 0.74
N LEU A 58 -6.60 8.39 0.20
CA LEU A 58 -6.72 8.98 -1.14
C LEU A 58 -6.02 10.34 -1.24
N ALA A 59 -6.23 11.20 -0.25
CA ALA A 59 -5.57 12.50 -0.16
C ALA A 59 -4.04 12.35 -0.12
N ARG A 60 -3.50 11.45 0.72
CA ARG A 60 -2.06 11.24 0.85
C ARG A 60 -1.42 10.60 -0.38
N LEU A 61 -2.16 9.74 -1.09
CA LEU A 61 -1.70 9.11 -2.32
C LEU A 61 -1.92 9.99 -3.56
N ASN A 62 -2.62 11.11 -3.41
CA ASN A 62 -3.04 11.99 -4.49
C ASN A 62 -3.79 11.20 -5.59
N ILE A 63 -4.78 10.39 -5.16
CA ILE A 63 -5.65 9.57 -6.00
C ILE A 63 -7.08 10.11 -5.88
N ASN A 64 -7.75 10.28 -7.00
CA ASN A 64 -9.18 10.57 -7.01
C ASN A 64 -9.98 9.26 -6.90
N ASP A 65 -10.98 9.23 -6.01
CA ASP A 65 -11.81 8.06 -5.73
C ASP A 65 -12.49 7.50 -7.00
N ALA A 66 -12.96 8.40 -7.88
CA ALA A 66 -13.63 8.04 -9.14
C ALA A 66 -12.71 7.27 -10.12
N ASN A 67 -11.39 7.37 -9.94
CA ASN A 67 -10.40 6.72 -10.81
C ASN A 67 -10.00 5.32 -10.33
N ILE A 68 -10.60 4.80 -9.26
CA ILE A 68 -10.27 3.49 -8.69
C ILE A 68 -10.99 2.39 -9.48
N LYS A 69 -10.46 2.08 -10.67
CA LYS A 69 -10.94 0.98 -11.52
C LYS A 69 -10.40 -0.38 -11.10
N THR A 70 -9.26 -0.41 -10.41
CA THR A 70 -8.58 -1.63 -9.96
C THR A 70 -8.15 -1.51 -8.50
N LYS A 71 -7.81 -2.64 -7.87
CA LYS A 71 -7.34 -2.68 -6.48
C LYS A 71 -5.98 -1.99 -6.37
N HIS A 72 -5.99 -0.73 -5.96
CA HIS A 72 -4.79 0.02 -5.63
C HIS A 72 -4.15 -0.53 -4.35
N LEU A 73 -2.84 -0.74 -4.40
CA LEU A 73 -2.06 -1.34 -3.32
C LEU A 73 -0.94 -0.41 -2.89
N VAL A 74 -0.65 -0.37 -1.59
CA VAL A 74 0.45 0.38 -1.00
C VAL A 74 1.40 -0.62 -0.35
N CYS A 75 2.71 -0.53 -0.61
CA CYS A 75 3.66 -1.44 -0.01
C CYS A 75 3.99 -1.08 1.45
N ASN A 76 4.50 -2.04 2.22
CA ASN A 76 4.86 -1.88 3.64
C ASN A 76 5.82 -0.72 3.91
N LEU A 77 6.66 -0.32 2.97
CA LEU A 77 7.63 0.77 3.18
C LEU A 77 6.99 2.16 3.38
N HIS A 78 5.70 2.31 3.09
CA HIS A 78 4.99 3.58 3.28
C HIS A 78 4.32 3.72 4.65
N PHE A 79 4.58 2.77 5.55
CA PHE A 79 4.13 2.73 6.93
C PHE A 79 5.35 2.61 7.85
N ALA A 80 5.39 3.37 8.95
CA ALA A 80 6.45 3.33 9.95
C ALA A 80 6.61 1.93 10.54
N SER A 81 5.51 1.25 10.86
CA SER A 81 5.52 -0.12 11.42
C SER A 81 5.50 -1.21 10.33
N GLY A 82 5.61 -0.85 9.05
CA GLY A 82 5.56 -1.80 7.94
C GLY A 82 4.16 -2.39 7.67
N LYS A 83 3.11 -1.83 8.26
CA LYS A 83 1.71 -2.17 8.01
C LYS A 83 0.78 -1.02 8.46
N PRO A 84 -0.42 -0.90 7.87
CA PRO A 84 -1.44 -0.02 8.39
C PRO A 84 -1.91 -0.47 9.78
N SER A 85 -2.25 0.49 10.64
CA SER A 85 -2.80 0.22 11.97
C SER A 85 -4.27 -0.24 11.91
N TYR A 86 -4.85 -0.57 13.07
CA TYR A 86 -6.27 -0.90 13.15
C TYR A 86 -7.14 0.35 12.88
N TYR A 87 -8.31 0.18 12.26
CA TYR A 87 -9.11 1.32 11.78
C TYR A 87 -9.67 2.18 12.92
N LEU A 88 -9.88 1.64 14.12
CA LEU A 88 -10.31 2.44 15.27
C LEU A 88 -9.17 3.31 15.86
N GLN A 89 -7.91 3.04 15.52
CA GLN A 89 -6.75 3.78 16.04
C GLN A 89 -6.45 5.04 15.21
N LYS A 90 -7.38 6.00 15.18
CA LYS A 90 -7.30 7.21 14.34
C LYS A 90 -6.01 8.03 14.51
N ASN A 91 -5.48 8.06 15.72
CA ASN A 91 -4.29 8.85 16.06
C ASN A 91 -2.97 8.12 15.78
N HIS A 92 -3.03 6.87 15.33
CA HIS A 92 -1.82 6.10 15.04
C HIS A 92 -1.15 6.64 13.76
N PRO A 93 0.19 6.81 13.71
CA PRO A 93 0.88 7.34 12.53
C PRO A 93 0.63 6.51 11.26
N ASP A 94 0.52 5.17 11.42
CA ASP A 94 0.17 4.22 10.35
C ASP A 94 -1.33 4.05 10.09
N TRP A 95 -2.19 4.94 10.59
CA TRP A 95 -3.62 4.90 10.26
C TRP A 95 -3.84 5.09 8.74
N ALA A 96 -2.96 5.88 8.12
CA ALA A 96 -2.80 6.01 6.68
C ALA A 96 -1.30 5.99 6.30
N PRO A 97 -0.94 5.67 5.05
CA PRO A 97 0.46 5.71 4.63
C PRO A 97 0.99 7.14 4.76
N SER A 98 2.20 7.31 5.27
CA SER A 98 2.79 8.64 5.56
C SER A 98 4.25 8.73 5.13
N VAL A 99 4.92 7.59 4.97
CA VAL A 99 6.37 7.52 4.72
C VAL A 99 6.65 7.55 3.21
N SER A 100 7.56 8.42 2.78
CA SER A 100 8.11 8.45 1.41
C SER A 100 7.05 8.46 0.28
N LEU A 101 6.02 9.31 0.42
CA LEU A 101 4.91 9.39 -0.54
C LEU A 101 5.26 10.14 -1.84
N ASN A 102 6.25 11.04 -1.79
CA ASN A 102 6.61 11.94 -2.89
C ASN A 102 8.12 11.91 -3.24
N LYS A 103 8.89 10.98 -2.66
CA LYS A 103 10.31 10.88 -3.02
C LYS A 103 10.39 10.24 -4.40
N ALA A 104 10.59 11.06 -5.42
CA ALA A 104 11.39 10.64 -6.56
C ALA A 104 12.66 10.03 -5.94
N ILE A 105 12.78 8.71 -6.01
CA ILE A 105 13.97 8.00 -5.55
C ILE A 105 15.10 8.51 -6.43
N THR A 106 15.78 9.56 -6.01
CA THR A 106 17.14 9.83 -6.47
C THR A 106 17.95 8.60 -6.09
N ASP A 107 18.78 8.16 -7.03
CA ASP A 107 19.43 6.84 -7.12
C ASP A 107 20.17 6.38 -5.84
N SER A 108 20.46 7.30 -4.93
CA SER A 108 21.14 7.07 -3.65
C SER A 108 20.46 6.04 -2.75
N THR A 109 19.12 5.98 -2.72
CA THR A 109 18.43 5.03 -1.83
C THR A 109 18.35 3.60 -2.37
N ARG A 110 18.66 3.34 -3.66
CA ARG A 110 18.78 1.97 -4.20
C ARG A 110 20.04 1.29 -3.67
N LEU A 111 21.17 2.01 -3.66
CA LEU A 111 22.44 1.51 -3.16
C LEU A 111 22.42 1.37 -1.63
N GLN A 112 21.92 2.37 -0.89
CA GLN A 112 21.86 2.31 0.58
C GLN A 112 21.01 1.15 1.10
N ARG A 113 19.93 0.78 0.39
CA ARG A 113 19.06 -0.33 0.81
C ARG A 113 19.63 -1.72 0.52
N ARG A 114 20.47 -1.88 -0.52
CA ARG A 114 21.18 -3.16 -0.72
C ARG A 114 22.14 -3.43 0.44
N VAL A 115 22.78 -2.38 0.97
CA VAL A 115 23.77 -2.50 2.06
C VAL A 115 23.12 -2.86 3.40
N LEU A 116 21.93 -2.34 3.74
CA LEU A 116 21.28 -2.60 5.04
C LEU A 116 20.75 -4.04 5.19
N TYR A 117 20.48 -4.76 4.11
CA TYR A 117 19.98 -6.14 4.16
C TYR A 117 21.04 -7.21 3.88
N THR A 118 22.27 -6.83 3.50
CA THR A 118 23.37 -7.79 3.27
C THR A 118 24.24 -8.06 4.50
N TYR A 119 23.95 -7.43 5.64
CA TYR A 119 24.76 -7.52 6.87
C TYR A 119 24.03 -8.14 8.07
N ASN A 120 22.90 -8.82 7.86
CA ASN A 120 22.26 -9.67 8.88
C ASN A 120 22.12 -11.11 8.38
#